data_AF-Q1PJK5-F1
#
_entry.id   AF-Q1PJK5-F1
#
_cell.length_a   1.000
_cell.length_b   1.000
_cell.length_c   1.000
_cell.angle_alpha   90.00
_cell.angle_beta   90.00
_cell.angle_gamma   90.00
#
_symmetry.space_group_name_H-M   'P 1'
#
loop_
_entity.id
_entity.type
_entity.pdbx_description
1 polymer ?
#
loop_
_entity_poly.entity_id
_entity_poly.type
_entity_poly.pdbx_seq_one_letter_code
_entity_poly.pdbx_strand_id
1 'polypeptide(L)'
;MNKRKIIKGYKTFISSRSNVDTSTDKLKDGIIYTLYSDKFNSLKVGFAENDKVLEKKLSSEEYILLDMKIGKKKDLFLLVTTLKEIGIKYSDNLYFKYSISLIRHLSTLGWPVGRSLYKQRKIKKELVCA
;
A
#
# COMPACT_ATOMS: atom_id res chain seq x y z
N MET A 1 24.54 -32.43 -8.74
CA MET A 1 23.84 -31.72 -7.64
C MET A 1 24.50 -30.36 -7.44
N ASN A 2 24.04 -29.32 -8.15
CA ASN A 2 24.71 -28.00 -8.17
C ASN A 2 23.92 -26.99 -7.32
N LYS A 3 24.48 -26.62 -6.17
CA LYS A 3 23.96 -25.60 -5.25
C LYS A 3 24.16 -24.21 -5.87
N ARG A 4 23.10 -23.62 -6.43
CA ARG A 4 23.12 -22.21 -6.85
C ARG A 4 22.89 -21.33 -5.61
N LYS A 5 23.96 -20.67 -5.12
CA LYS A 5 23.87 -19.63 -4.09
C LYS A 5 23.24 -18.37 -4.72
N ILE A 6 22.09 -17.94 -4.22
CA ILE A 6 21.47 -16.67 -4.61
C ILE A 6 22.08 -15.58 -3.74
N ILE A 7 22.85 -14.70 -4.35
CA ILE A 7 23.40 -13.49 -3.71
C ILE A 7 22.22 -12.52 -3.51
N LYS A 8 21.95 -12.16 -2.26
CA LYS A 8 20.87 -11.25 -1.84
C LYS A 8 21.23 -9.82 -2.26
N GLY A 9 21.02 -9.48 -3.53
CA GLY A 9 21.17 -8.14 -4.06
C GLY A 9 19.99 -7.26 -3.65
N TYR A 10 20.24 -6.27 -2.80
CA TYR A 10 19.35 -5.13 -2.59
C TYR A 10 19.21 -4.39 -3.93
N LYS A 11 18.01 -4.42 -4.53
CA LYS A 11 17.73 -3.59 -5.72
C LYS A 11 17.55 -2.16 -5.25
N THR A 12 18.58 -1.33 -5.40
CA THR A 12 18.45 0.12 -5.40
C THR A 12 17.67 0.53 -6.64
N PHE A 13 16.47 1.08 -6.44
CA PHE A 13 15.64 1.59 -7.53
C PHE A 13 16.20 2.94 -8.01
N ILE A 14 16.73 2.98 -9.23
CA ILE A 14 17.02 4.23 -9.93
C ILE A 14 15.73 4.65 -10.64
N SER A 15 14.97 5.57 -10.04
CA SER A 15 13.82 6.19 -10.70
C SER A 15 14.30 7.26 -11.69
N SER A 16 14.08 7.05 -12.98
CA SER A 16 14.27 8.09 -14.00
C SER A 16 13.26 9.22 -13.76
N ARG A 17 13.75 10.40 -13.39
CA ARG A 17 12.96 11.58 -13.07
C ARG A 17 12.53 12.28 -14.37
N SER A 18 11.26 12.20 -14.74
CA SER A 18 10.70 13.05 -15.79
C SER A 18 10.32 14.39 -15.17
N ASN A 19 11.09 15.44 -15.44
CA ASN A 19 10.76 16.82 -15.06
C ASN A 19 9.59 17.31 -15.91
N VAL A 20 8.43 17.46 -15.29
CA VAL A 20 7.32 18.27 -15.83
C VAL A 20 7.09 19.38 -14.83
N ASP A 21 7.55 20.58 -15.20
CA ASP A 21 7.43 21.79 -14.41
C ASP A 21 6.21 22.58 -14.88
N THR A 22 5.20 22.69 -14.02
CA THR A 22 4.11 23.68 -14.16
C THR A 22 3.77 24.20 -12.77
N SER A 23 4.03 25.49 -12.59
CA SER A 23 4.02 26.23 -11.34
C SER A 23 2.61 26.58 -10.83
N THR A 24 2.58 27.03 -9.57
CA THR A 24 1.46 27.62 -8.80
C THR A 24 0.34 26.71 -8.29
N ASP A 25 0.73 25.56 -7.72
CA ASP A 25 0.20 25.10 -6.43
C ASP A 25 1.26 24.12 -5.92
N LYS A 26 2.03 24.43 -4.87
CA LYS A 26 3.10 23.54 -4.36
C LYS A 26 2.48 22.34 -3.65
N LEU A 27 1.62 21.59 -4.32
CA LEU A 27 1.15 20.28 -3.93
C LEU A 27 2.36 19.36 -4.01
N LYS A 28 3.12 19.32 -2.91
CA LYS A 28 4.25 18.42 -2.76
C LYS A 28 3.75 17.01 -3.08
N ASP A 29 4.34 16.42 -4.10
CA ASP A 29 4.22 14.99 -4.33
C ASP A 29 4.67 14.28 -3.05
N GLY A 30 3.96 13.21 -2.72
CA GLY A 30 4.29 12.34 -1.61
C GLY A 30 4.00 10.91 -2.01
N ILE A 31 3.73 10.10 -1.00
CA ILE A 31 3.56 8.66 -1.15
C ILE A 31 2.16 8.32 -0.68
N ILE A 32 1.35 7.76 -1.59
CA ILE A 32 0.13 7.07 -1.22
C ILE A 32 0.42 5.59 -1.03
N TYR A 33 -0.18 5.00 -0.02
CA TYR A 33 0.16 3.65 0.41
C TYR A 33 -1.07 2.90 0.91
N THR A 34 -0.95 1.58 0.96
CA THR A 34 -1.88 0.71 1.69
C THR A 34 -1.11 -0.16 2.67
N LEU A 35 -1.48 -0.10 3.94
CA LEU A 35 -1.03 -1.01 4.98
C LEU A 35 -2.10 -2.03 5.27
N TYR A 36 -1.69 -3.19 5.75
CA TYR A 36 -2.56 -4.24 6.20
C TYR A 36 -2.13 -4.70 7.59
N SER A 37 -3.09 -4.96 8.47
CA SER A 37 -2.85 -5.56 9.77
C SER A 37 -3.47 -6.95 9.82
N ASP A 38 -2.63 -7.98 10.01
CA ASP A 38 -3.09 -9.35 10.20
C ASP A 38 -3.88 -9.51 11.50
N LYS A 39 -3.43 -8.85 12.58
CA LYS A 39 -4.05 -8.91 13.91
C LYS A 39 -5.50 -8.41 13.89
N PHE A 40 -5.77 -7.34 13.16
CA PHE A 40 -7.09 -6.72 13.09
C PHE A 40 -7.87 -7.07 11.81
N ASN A 41 -7.27 -7.84 10.90
CA ASN A 41 -7.80 -8.12 9.55
C ASN A 41 -8.35 -6.82 8.91
N SER A 42 -7.52 -5.78 8.93
CA SER A 42 -7.89 -4.42 8.50
C SER A 42 -6.87 -3.85 7.52
N LEU A 43 -7.33 -2.91 6.70
CA LEU A 43 -6.54 -2.14 5.75
C LEU A 43 -6.49 -0.69 6.19
N LYS A 44 -5.34 -0.05 6.02
CA LYS A 44 -5.17 1.39 6.17
C LYS A 44 -4.69 1.96 4.87
N VAL A 45 -5.47 2.84 4.27
CA VAL A 45 -5.01 3.66 3.14
C VAL A 45 -4.53 5.01 3.66
N GLY A 46 -3.51 5.58 3.04
CA GLY A 46 -3.01 6.87 3.52
C GLY A 46 -2.04 7.56 2.60
N PHE A 47 -1.61 8.72 3.07
CA PHE A 47 -0.62 9.58 2.45
C PHE A 47 0.53 9.85 3.44
N ALA A 48 1.75 9.90 2.91
CA ALA A 48 2.95 10.30 3.62
C ALA A 48 3.69 11.34 2.77
N GLU A 49 4.23 12.39 3.41
CA GLU A 49 4.94 13.45 2.69
C GLU A 49 6.28 12.98 2.12
N ASN A 50 6.88 11.93 2.70
CA ASN A 50 8.15 11.34 2.30
C ASN A 50 8.31 9.95 2.92
N ASP A 51 9.36 9.24 2.51
CA ASP A 51 9.68 7.89 2.98
C ASP A 51 9.85 7.83 4.50
N LYS A 52 10.53 8.82 5.11
CA LYS A 52 10.75 8.85 6.57
C LYS A 52 9.44 8.85 7.37
N VAL A 53 8.42 9.57 6.87
CA VAL A 53 7.09 9.59 7.50
C VAL A 53 6.39 8.24 7.35
N LEU A 54 6.57 7.56 6.21
CA LEU A 54 6.02 6.23 5.98
C LEU A 54 6.73 5.17 6.84
N GLU A 55 8.05 5.20 6.90
CA GLU A 55 8.88 4.29 7.72
C GLU A 55 8.47 4.34 9.18
N LYS A 56 8.27 5.53 9.76
CA LYS A 56 7.78 5.67 11.15
C LYS A 56 6.43 4.99 11.38
N LYS A 57 5.55 4.96 10.38
CA LYS A 57 4.26 4.26 10.47
C LYS A 57 4.46 2.74 10.40
N LEU A 58 5.40 2.28 9.58
CA LEU A 58 5.77 0.86 9.44
C LEU A 58 6.56 0.31 10.62
N SER A 59 7.27 1.14 11.37
CA SER A 59 7.98 0.73 12.58
C SER A 59 7.06 0.23 13.69
N SER A 60 5.74 0.45 13.58
CA SER A 60 4.79 -0.23 14.45
C SER A 60 4.58 -1.67 13.97
N GLU A 61 4.86 -2.64 14.84
CA GLU A 61 4.95 -4.09 14.55
C GLU A 61 3.67 -4.72 13.95
N GLU A 62 2.58 -3.96 13.88
CA GLU A 62 1.24 -4.46 13.52
C GLU A 62 0.85 -4.23 12.05
N TYR A 63 1.73 -3.61 11.23
CA TYR A 63 1.42 -3.28 9.84
C TYR A 63 2.41 -3.85 8.82
N ILE A 64 1.83 -4.42 7.77
CA ILE A 64 2.50 -4.90 6.57
C ILE A 64 2.20 -3.89 5.45
N LEU A 65 3.23 -3.34 4.82
CA LEU A 65 3.06 -2.54 3.61
C LEU A 65 2.61 -3.46 2.46
N LEU A 66 1.42 -3.24 1.92
CA LEU A 66 0.96 -3.98 0.74
C LEU A 66 1.59 -3.44 -0.53
N ASP A 67 1.52 -2.12 -0.71
CA ASP A 67 2.08 -1.40 -1.85
C ASP A 67 2.08 0.11 -1.61
N MET A 68 2.83 0.83 -2.43
CA MET A 68 2.90 2.29 -2.44
C MET A 68 3.20 2.83 -3.83
N LYS A 69 2.78 4.08 -4.09
CA LYS A 69 3.17 4.82 -5.29
C LYS A 69 3.27 6.31 -5.00
N ILE A 70 3.94 7.03 -5.90
CA ILE A 70 3.95 8.49 -5.87
C ILE A 70 2.53 8.99 -6.12
N GLY A 71 2.08 9.93 -5.31
CA GLY A 71 0.76 10.54 -5.43
C GLY A 71 0.63 11.78 -4.57
N LYS A 72 -0.54 12.38 -4.60
CA LYS A 72 -0.84 13.63 -3.90
C LYS A 72 -1.82 13.39 -2.76
N LYS A 73 -1.82 14.29 -1.77
CA LYS A 73 -2.82 14.26 -0.68
C LYS A 73 -4.26 14.34 -1.20
N LYS A 74 -4.48 15.05 -2.32
CA LYS A 74 -5.79 15.13 -2.99
C LYS A 74 -6.28 13.76 -3.48
N ASP A 75 -5.37 12.86 -3.89
CA ASP A 75 -5.74 11.51 -4.35
C ASP A 75 -6.34 10.68 -3.22
N LEU A 76 -5.82 10.82 -1.99
CA LEU A 76 -6.39 10.20 -0.81
C LEU A 76 -7.80 10.72 -0.52
N PHE A 77 -8.01 12.04 -0.62
CA PHE A 77 -9.33 12.63 -0.41
C PHE A 77 -10.36 12.16 -1.45
N LEU A 78 -9.94 12.10 -2.72
CA LEU A 78 -10.76 11.59 -3.81
C LEU A 78 -11.14 10.12 -3.55
N LEU A 79 -10.15 9.27 -3.23
CA LEU A 79 -10.39 7.87 -2.90
C LEU A 79 -11.44 7.72 -1.78
N VAL A 80 -11.25 8.44 -0.67
CA VAL A 80 -12.14 8.33 0.50
C VAL A 80 -13.56 8.77 0.14
N THR A 81 -13.70 9.85 -0.61
CA THR A 81 -15.00 10.32 -1.11
C THR A 81 -15.67 9.27 -1.99
N THR A 82 -14.96 8.71 -2.96
CA THR A 82 -15.49 7.67 -3.85
C THR A 82 -15.87 6.40 -3.09
N LEU A 83 -15.03 5.94 -2.14
CA LEU A 83 -15.35 4.76 -1.32
C LEU A 83 -16.62 4.99 -0.47
N LYS A 84 -16.79 6.20 0.06
CA LYS A 84 -17.99 6.59 0.80
C LYS A 84 -19.24 6.58 -0.09
N GLU A 85 -19.16 7.11 -1.30
CA GLU A 85 -20.27 7.15 -2.27
C GLU A 85 -20.72 5.75 -2.69
N ILE A 86 -19.80 4.80 -2.84
CA ILE A 86 -20.14 3.39 -3.13
C ILE A 86 -20.52 2.57 -1.89
N GLY A 87 -20.72 3.22 -0.73
CA GLY A 87 -21.23 2.60 0.49
C GLY A 87 -20.20 1.84 1.32
N ILE A 88 -18.90 2.01 1.05
CA ILE A 88 -17.84 1.39 1.86
C ILE A 88 -17.62 2.21 3.13
N LYS A 89 -17.90 1.58 4.27
CA LYS A 89 -17.68 2.14 5.60
C LYS A 89 -16.22 1.96 6.03
N TYR A 90 -15.69 2.97 6.70
CA TYR A 90 -14.41 2.95 7.37
C TYR A 90 -14.54 3.47 8.80
N SER A 91 -13.66 3.03 9.69
CA SER A 91 -13.54 3.59 11.04
C SER A 91 -12.58 4.79 11.02
N ASP A 92 -12.49 5.48 12.15
CA ASP A 92 -11.60 6.64 12.31
C ASP A 92 -10.18 6.35 11.82
N ASN A 93 -9.49 7.36 11.30
CA ASN A 93 -8.14 7.25 10.72
C ASN A 93 -8.01 6.36 9.47
N LEU A 94 -9.08 6.22 8.68
CA LEU A 94 -9.08 5.55 7.36
C LEU A 94 -8.73 4.06 7.45
N TYR A 95 -9.21 3.40 8.50
CA TYR A 95 -9.14 1.95 8.61
C TYR A 95 -10.40 1.31 8.02
N PHE A 96 -10.18 0.31 7.18
CA PHE A 96 -11.23 -0.43 6.49
C PHE A 96 -11.14 -1.90 6.90
N LYS A 97 -12.29 -2.56 7.06
CA LYS A 97 -12.30 -4.01 7.23
C LYS A 97 -11.81 -4.67 5.94
N TYR A 98 -10.83 -5.55 6.04
CA TYR A 98 -10.33 -6.27 4.86
C TYR A 98 -11.45 -7.10 4.23
N SER A 99 -11.66 -6.92 2.92
CA SER A 99 -12.51 -7.76 2.09
C SER A 99 -11.99 -7.81 0.67
N ILE A 100 -12.26 -8.92 -0.04
CA ILE A 100 -11.88 -9.07 -1.45
C ILE A 100 -12.57 -8.00 -2.31
N SER A 101 -13.82 -7.66 -2.00
CA SER A 101 -14.55 -6.59 -2.70
C SER A 101 -13.84 -5.25 -2.56
N LEU A 102 -13.43 -4.89 -1.35
CA LEU A 102 -12.69 -3.65 -1.09
C LEU A 102 -11.36 -3.61 -1.87
N ILE A 103 -10.57 -4.69 -1.83
CA ILE A 103 -9.33 -4.78 -2.60
C ILE A 103 -9.59 -4.59 -4.10
N ARG A 104 -10.66 -5.20 -4.62
CA ARG A 104 -11.06 -5.02 -6.03
C ARG A 104 -11.42 -3.57 -6.32
N HIS A 105 -12.25 -2.92 -5.48
CA HIS A 105 -12.59 -1.51 -5.66
C HIS A 105 -11.34 -0.62 -5.63
N LEU A 106 -10.46 -0.80 -4.65
CA LEU A 106 -9.18 -0.07 -4.57
C LEU A 106 -8.33 -0.28 -5.83
N SER A 107 -8.20 -1.53 -6.29
CA SER A 107 -7.47 -1.85 -7.53
C SER A 107 -8.10 -1.21 -8.76
N THR A 108 -9.43 -1.21 -8.88
CA THR A 108 -10.16 -0.57 -9.98
C THR A 108 -9.96 0.95 -9.97
N LEU A 109 -9.89 1.56 -8.79
CA LEU A 109 -9.58 2.98 -8.60
C LEU A 109 -8.09 3.31 -8.80
N GLY A 110 -7.27 2.32 -9.18
CA GLY A 110 -5.83 2.50 -9.37
C GLY A 110 -5.06 2.76 -8.07
N TRP A 111 -5.64 2.46 -6.91
CA TRP A 111 -4.98 2.63 -5.62
C TRP A 111 -3.90 1.55 -5.41
N PRO A 112 -2.74 1.87 -4.80
CA PRO A 112 -1.67 0.90 -4.59
C PRO A 112 -2.09 -0.15 -3.55
N VAL A 113 -2.55 -1.30 -4.01
CA VAL A 113 -2.89 -2.47 -3.20
C VAL A 113 -1.97 -3.66 -3.49
N GLY A 114 -0.99 -3.49 -4.37
CA GLY A 114 -0.03 -4.50 -4.76
C GLY A 114 -0.68 -5.64 -5.54
N ARG A 115 0.04 -6.73 -5.72
CA ARG A 115 -0.50 -7.99 -6.29
C ARG A 115 -1.40 -8.74 -5.30
N SER A 116 -1.94 -8.03 -4.30
CA SER A 116 -2.44 -8.62 -3.08
C SER A 116 -3.86 -9.16 -3.26
N LEU A 117 -3.94 -10.32 -3.91
CA LEU A 117 -4.88 -11.38 -3.53
C LEU A 117 -4.50 -11.94 -2.14
N TYR A 118 -4.31 -11.08 -1.12
CA TYR A 118 -3.83 -11.42 0.23
C TYR A 118 -4.82 -12.27 1.07
N LYS A 119 -5.69 -13.03 0.39
CA LYS A 119 -6.44 -14.17 0.93
C LYS A 119 -6.52 -15.39 0.02
N GLN A 120 -5.94 -15.41 -1.19
CA GLN A 120 -5.68 -16.71 -1.84
C GLN A 120 -4.47 -17.42 -1.24
N ARG A 121 -3.51 -16.64 -0.70
CA ARG A 121 -2.42 -17.15 0.13
C ARG A 121 -2.66 -16.76 1.58
N LYS A 122 -3.73 -17.27 2.18
CA LYS A 122 -3.56 -17.69 3.58
C LYS A 122 -2.26 -18.51 3.60
N ILE A 123 -1.42 -18.37 4.62
CA ILE A 123 -1.19 -19.55 5.45
C ILE A 123 -0.84 -20.77 4.57
N LYS A 124 0.24 -20.65 3.79
CA LYS A 124 1.11 -21.78 3.49
C LYS A 124 1.87 -22.17 4.77
N LYS A 125 1.21 -22.11 5.94
CA LYS A 125 1.80 -22.55 7.20
C LYS A 125 1.95 -24.09 7.22
N GLU A 126 1.40 -24.84 6.26
CA GLU A 126 1.25 -26.30 6.39
C GLU A 126 1.66 -27.17 5.19
N LEU A 127 2.58 -26.75 4.32
CA LEU A 127 3.21 -27.67 3.34
C LEU A 127 4.65 -27.19 3.09
N VAL A 128 5.73 -27.70 3.69
CA VAL A 128 6.04 -29.05 4.19
C VAL A 128 7.12 -28.89 5.26
N CYS A 129 6.90 -29.46 6.45
CA CYS A 129 7.98 -29.92 7.30
C CYS A 129 8.68 -31.09 6.59
N ALA A 130 9.95 -30.91 6.23
CA ALA A 130 10.97 -31.95 6.03
C ALA A 130 12.34 -31.27 5.93
#